data_AF-A0A9E1EG85-F1
#
_entry.id   AF-A0A9E1EG85-F1
#
_cell.length_a   1.000
_cell.length_b   1.000
_cell.length_c   1.000
_cell.angle_alpha   90.00
_cell.angle_beta   90.00
_cell.angle_gamma   90.00
#
_symmetry.space_group_name_H-M   'P 1'
#
loop_
_entity.id
_entity.type
_entity.pdbx_description
1 polymer ?
#
loop_
_entity_poly.entity_id
_entity_poly.type
_entity_poly.pdbx_seq_one_letter_code
_entity_poly.pdbx_strand_id
1 'polypeptide(L)'
;MKNRKFIPLMLAGALVFSMSTSAYASGTEAEIANIEAERNAAEAELAQAQNNISSLEGQKQELEGYLAELSAQYDALTNEISKLSVEAGEKENELKQLKKDLEKAKAAAEKQYEAMKIRIAYMYENGGTSALEMLLSAENFADFLNRANNIIQISDYDRNMLEKYENLQASIKEQEQKAEEEAASINTLMAERSSKQQEVQTLVSGTKDNIASYVSQISATQEEAQALMNQISSADNSIAVLIQQAEAERQAEEAAAAQQAAEEESQESSEEDYGYDPEEDTTDSSSSSTSSDVVVEEVEEESYEEPSQETYTEEEASVEDTGSSSGQGTYLGNFTLTAYCNCAQCCGTAGNLTASGTVPTSGHTVAMAGVPFGTQLLINGTVYTVEDLGTPYGHVDIYFDSHAEALSFGLQSAEVYQL
;
A
#
# COMPACT_ATOMS: atom_id res chain seq x y z
N MET A 1 2.90 -35.86 -8.11
CA MET A 1 3.36 -36.09 -9.50
C MET A 1 2.78 -35.01 -10.39
N LYS A 2 3.62 -34.38 -11.24
CA LYS A 2 3.27 -33.65 -12.48
C LYS A 2 2.42 -32.37 -12.28
N ASN A 3 2.86 -31.14 -12.59
CA ASN A 3 3.75 -30.67 -13.65
C ASN A 3 4.37 -29.31 -13.25
N ARG A 4 5.70 -29.24 -13.16
CA ARG A 4 6.45 -27.97 -13.17
C ARG A 4 6.98 -27.78 -14.57
N LYS A 5 6.45 -26.79 -15.30
CA LYS A 5 6.99 -26.39 -16.61
C LYS A 5 8.21 -25.49 -16.34
N PHE A 6 9.39 -26.10 -16.36
CA PHE A 6 10.65 -25.37 -16.57
C PHE A 6 10.62 -24.81 -17.99
N ILE A 7 10.73 -23.49 -18.13
CA ILE A 7 10.99 -22.85 -19.42
C ILE A 7 12.51 -22.73 -19.52
N PRO A 8 13.18 -23.46 -20.43
CA PRO A 8 14.59 -23.25 -20.68
C PRO A 8 14.72 -22.00 -21.56
N LEU A 9 15.38 -20.97 -21.05
CA LEU A 9 15.80 -19.83 -21.85
C LEU A 9 16.90 -20.34 -22.81
N MET A 10 16.49 -20.62 -24.04
CA MET A 10 17.37 -21.03 -25.13
C MET A 10 18.22 -19.82 -25.53
N LEU A 11 19.50 -19.90 -25.19
CA LEU A 11 20.57 -19.05 -25.71
C LEU A 11 20.67 -19.32 -27.23
N ALA A 12 20.00 -18.50 -28.04
CA ALA A 12 20.06 -18.59 -29.49
C ALA A 12 21.30 -17.84 -29.98
N GLY A 13 22.32 -18.62 -30.36
CA GLY A 13 23.55 -18.14 -30.96
C GLY A 13 23.32 -17.34 -32.25
N ALA A 14 24.18 -16.36 -32.44
CA ALA A 14 24.29 -15.46 -33.58
C ALA A 14 24.49 -16.19 -34.91
N LEU A 15 23.90 -15.66 -35.99
CA LEU A 15 24.53 -15.63 -37.31
C LEU A 15 23.83 -14.62 -38.24
N VAL A 16 24.36 -13.39 -38.31
CA VAL A 16 24.10 -12.48 -39.44
C VAL A 16 25.43 -12.18 -40.11
N PHE A 17 25.68 -12.89 -41.20
CA PHE A 17 26.78 -12.67 -42.11
C PHE A 17 26.32 -11.66 -43.16
N SER A 18 26.88 -10.45 -43.15
CA SER A 18 26.77 -9.52 -44.29
C SER A 18 28.14 -8.89 -44.56
N MET A 19 28.78 -9.34 -45.64
CA MET A 19 30.02 -8.79 -46.18
C MET A 19 29.81 -7.36 -46.68
N SER A 20 30.72 -6.43 -46.34
CA SER A 20 31.14 -5.34 -47.22
C SER A 20 32.52 -4.81 -46.82
N THR A 21 33.45 -4.92 -47.76
CA THR A 21 34.66 -4.12 -48.01
C THR A 21 35.79 -4.08 -46.97
N SER A 22 36.95 -4.51 -47.47
CA SER A 22 38.23 -4.74 -46.82
C SER A 22 38.97 -3.44 -46.46
N ALA A 23 39.12 -3.21 -45.16
CA ALA A 23 40.37 -2.74 -44.57
C ALA A 23 40.90 -3.92 -43.75
N TYR A 24 42.14 -4.34 -44.00
CA TYR A 24 42.79 -5.35 -43.16
C TYR A 24 43.08 -4.70 -41.80
N ALA A 25 42.09 -4.69 -40.91
CA ALA A 25 42.38 -4.66 -39.48
C ALA A 25 43.05 -6.00 -39.15
N SER A 26 44.17 -5.95 -38.43
CA SER A 26 44.77 -7.14 -37.85
C SER A 26 43.67 -7.95 -37.13
N GLY A 27 43.68 -9.28 -37.24
CA GLY A 27 42.61 -10.11 -36.64
C GLY A 27 42.41 -9.86 -35.14
N THR A 28 43.49 -9.43 -34.48
CA THR A 28 43.64 -8.99 -33.09
C THR A 28 42.84 -7.72 -32.77
N GLU A 29 42.83 -6.69 -33.63
CA GLU A 29 42.03 -5.46 -33.41
C GLU A 29 40.52 -5.73 -33.49
N ALA A 30 40.09 -6.57 -34.44
CA ALA A 30 38.69 -6.95 -34.56
C ALA A 30 38.20 -7.78 -33.35
N GLU A 31 39.08 -8.61 -32.77
CA GLU A 31 38.79 -9.40 -31.57
C GLU A 31 38.69 -8.52 -30.31
N ILE A 32 39.57 -7.53 -30.17
CA ILE A 32 39.48 -6.51 -29.09
C ILE A 32 38.14 -5.78 -29.15
N ALA A 33 37.76 -5.27 -30.32
CA ALA A 33 36.50 -4.53 -30.49
C ALA A 33 35.27 -5.38 -30.13
N ASN A 34 35.30 -6.68 -30.44
CA ASN A 34 34.22 -7.59 -30.10
C ASN A 34 34.12 -7.82 -28.58
N ILE A 35 35.25 -8.07 -27.91
CA ILE A 35 35.26 -8.27 -26.45
C ILE A 35 34.90 -6.98 -25.71
N GLU A 36 35.30 -5.81 -26.21
CA GLU A 36 34.85 -4.52 -25.67
C GLU A 36 33.33 -4.34 -25.79
N ALA A 37 32.74 -4.76 -26.91
CA ALA A 37 31.28 -4.73 -27.09
C ALA A 37 30.58 -5.67 -26.08
N GLU A 38 31.09 -6.88 -25.87
CA GLU A 38 30.58 -7.81 -24.86
C GLU A 38 30.73 -7.28 -23.44
N ARG A 39 31.85 -6.63 -23.10
CA ARG A 39 32.06 -5.98 -21.80
C ARG A 39 31.05 -4.87 -21.57
N ASN A 40 30.89 -3.97 -22.53
CA ASN A 40 29.97 -2.83 -22.41
C ASN A 40 28.50 -3.31 -22.30
N ALA A 41 28.15 -4.39 -23.00
CA ALA A 41 26.83 -5.02 -22.85
C ALA A 41 26.64 -5.58 -21.42
N ALA A 42 27.64 -6.29 -20.88
CA ALA A 42 27.59 -6.82 -19.52
C ALA A 42 27.53 -5.71 -18.45
N GLU A 43 28.21 -4.57 -18.66
CA GLU A 43 28.11 -3.40 -17.78
C GLU A 43 26.70 -2.78 -17.78
N ALA A 44 26.06 -2.69 -18.95
CA ALA A 44 24.69 -2.20 -19.06
C ALA A 44 23.69 -3.13 -18.36
N GLU A 45 23.84 -4.45 -18.55
CA GLU A 45 23.03 -5.45 -17.84
C GLU A 45 23.26 -5.41 -16.33
N LEU A 46 24.50 -5.18 -15.88
CA LEU A 46 24.82 -5.03 -14.46
C LEU A 46 24.14 -3.80 -13.85
N ALA A 47 24.17 -2.66 -14.54
CA ALA A 47 23.48 -1.46 -14.10
C ALA A 47 21.96 -1.68 -14.01
N GLN A 48 21.39 -2.40 -14.99
CA GLN A 48 19.97 -2.78 -14.95
C GLN A 48 19.65 -3.71 -13.77
N ALA A 49 20.48 -4.72 -13.51
CA ALA A 49 20.33 -5.62 -12.36
C ALA A 49 20.38 -4.86 -11.03
N GLN A 50 21.31 -3.90 -10.87
CA GLN A 50 21.40 -3.05 -9.68
C GLN A 50 20.18 -2.16 -9.48
N ASN A 51 19.64 -1.57 -10.55
CA ASN A 51 18.40 -0.80 -10.50
C ASN A 51 17.21 -1.67 -10.10
N ASN A 52 17.11 -2.89 -10.64
CA ASN A 52 16.07 -3.84 -10.27
C ASN A 52 16.15 -4.23 -8.80
N ILE A 53 17.35 -4.50 -8.28
CA ILE A 53 17.56 -4.78 -6.84
C ILE A 53 17.05 -3.61 -5.99
N SER A 54 17.45 -2.38 -6.32
CA SER A 54 17.05 -1.18 -5.56
C SER A 54 15.53 -0.98 -5.55
N SER A 55 14.88 -1.22 -6.70
CA SER A 55 13.41 -1.16 -6.82
C SER A 55 12.72 -2.21 -5.96
N LEU A 56 13.17 -3.46 -6.04
CA LEU A 56 12.62 -4.57 -5.24
C LEU A 56 12.84 -4.37 -3.74
N GLU A 57 13.98 -3.81 -3.33
CA GLU A 57 14.25 -3.46 -1.93
C GLU A 57 13.28 -2.39 -1.42
N GLY A 58 12.97 -1.38 -2.23
CA GLY A 58 11.96 -0.37 -1.91
C GLY A 58 10.56 -0.96 -1.71
N GLN A 59 10.11 -1.79 -2.66
CA GLN A 59 8.81 -2.47 -2.57
C GLN A 59 8.73 -3.41 -1.36
N LYS A 60 9.82 -4.12 -1.07
CA LYS A 60 9.92 -4.98 0.12
C LYS A 60 9.76 -4.16 1.40
N GLN A 61 10.45 -3.03 1.51
CA GLN A 61 10.39 -2.18 2.71
C GLN A 61 8.99 -1.59 2.92
N GLU A 62 8.31 -1.21 1.83
CA GLU A 62 6.92 -0.74 1.89
C GLU A 62 5.97 -1.84 2.40
N LEU A 63 6.11 -3.08 1.91
CA LEU A 63 5.35 -4.22 2.42
C LEU A 63 5.68 -4.57 3.87
N GLU A 64 6.94 -4.41 4.30
CA GLU A 64 7.32 -4.58 5.72
C GLU A 64 6.63 -3.53 6.61
N GLY A 65 6.49 -2.29 6.14
CA GLY A 65 5.71 -1.25 6.80
C GLY A 65 4.21 -1.59 6.87
N TYR A 66 3.62 -1.99 5.75
CA TYR A 66 2.22 -2.40 5.69
C TYR A 66 1.94 -3.62 6.59
N LEU A 67 2.86 -4.58 6.65
CA LEU A 67 2.76 -5.74 7.53
C LEU A 67 2.73 -5.36 9.01
N ALA A 68 3.50 -4.33 9.41
CA ALA A 68 3.48 -3.81 10.77
C ALA A 68 2.13 -3.16 11.09
N GLU A 69 1.56 -2.40 10.15
CA GLU A 69 0.23 -1.80 10.30
C GLU A 69 -0.87 -2.85 10.42
N LEU A 70 -0.87 -3.86 9.54
CA LEU A 70 -1.80 -4.99 9.63
C LEU A 70 -1.70 -5.72 10.98
N SER A 71 -0.48 -5.89 11.49
CA SER A 71 -0.27 -6.53 12.80
C SER A 71 -0.86 -5.68 13.94
N ALA A 72 -0.68 -4.36 13.90
CA ALA A 72 -1.29 -3.46 14.85
C ALA A 72 -2.84 -3.47 14.78
N GLN A 73 -3.40 -3.50 13.56
CA GLN A 73 -4.84 -3.62 13.35
C GLN A 73 -5.38 -4.95 13.90
N TYR A 74 -4.66 -6.06 13.71
CA TYR A 74 -5.02 -7.36 14.26
C TYR A 74 -5.06 -7.34 15.79
N ASP A 75 -4.07 -6.73 16.43
CA ASP A 75 -4.01 -6.61 17.89
C ASP A 75 -5.13 -5.71 18.43
N ALA A 76 -5.42 -4.60 17.75
CA ALA A 76 -6.53 -3.70 18.10
C ALA A 76 -7.88 -4.44 18.03
N LEU A 77 -8.15 -5.15 16.93
CA LEU A 77 -9.36 -5.97 16.79
C LEU A 77 -9.47 -7.04 17.87
N THR A 78 -8.35 -7.68 18.22
CA THR A 78 -8.30 -8.68 19.30
C THR A 78 -8.71 -8.08 20.66
N ASN A 79 -8.24 -6.87 20.96
CA ASN A 79 -8.57 -6.16 22.18
C ASN A 79 -10.05 -5.72 22.20
N GLU A 80 -10.56 -5.20 21.08
CA GLU A 80 -11.98 -4.82 20.94
C GLU A 80 -12.91 -6.03 21.14
N ILE A 81 -12.62 -7.16 20.48
CA ILE A 81 -13.38 -8.41 20.64
C ILE A 81 -13.37 -8.87 22.10
N SER A 82 -12.22 -8.79 22.77
CA SER A 82 -12.10 -9.18 24.18
C SER A 82 -12.95 -8.29 25.08
N LYS A 83 -12.95 -6.97 24.85
CA LYS A 83 -13.79 -6.02 25.59
C LYS A 83 -15.28 -6.30 25.39
N LEU A 84 -15.71 -6.45 24.12
CA LEU A 84 -17.10 -6.78 23.78
C LEU A 84 -17.55 -8.10 24.41
N SER A 85 -16.66 -9.10 24.47
CA SER A 85 -16.96 -10.39 25.11
C SER A 85 -17.22 -10.25 26.61
N VAL A 86 -16.53 -9.34 27.30
CA VAL A 86 -16.77 -9.06 28.72
C VAL A 86 -18.11 -8.35 28.89
N GLU A 87 -18.37 -7.31 28.10
CA GLU A 87 -19.63 -6.55 28.13
C GLU A 87 -20.85 -7.45 27.84
N ALA A 88 -20.74 -8.37 26.87
CA ALA A 88 -21.77 -9.37 26.59
C ALA A 88 -22.09 -10.23 27.82
N GLY A 89 -21.04 -10.73 28.49
CA GLY A 89 -21.20 -11.57 29.69
C GLY A 89 -21.81 -10.81 30.88
N GLU A 90 -21.48 -9.53 31.05
CA GLU A 90 -22.10 -8.68 32.07
C GLU A 90 -23.59 -8.46 31.77
N LYS A 91 -23.94 -8.13 30.52
CA LYS A 91 -25.33 -7.94 30.08
C LYS A 91 -26.18 -9.20 30.21
N GLU A 92 -25.63 -10.37 29.90
CA GLU A 92 -26.31 -11.64 30.14
C GLU A 92 -26.62 -11.88 31.63
N ASN A 93 -25.71 -11.50 32.53
CA ASN A 93 -25.92 -11.60 33.97
C ASN A 93 -26.98 -10.59 34.47
N GLU A 94 -26.95 -9.34 34.00
CA GLU A 94 -27.97 -8.34 34.27
C GLU A 94 -29.36 -8.86 33.86
N LEU A 95 -29.47 -9.40 32.65
CA LEU A 95 -30.69 -9.95 32.09
C LEU A 95 -31.20 -11.14 32.92
N LYS A 96 -30.31 -12.02 33.38
CA LYS A 96 -30.67 -13.14 34.28
C LYS A 96 -31.23 -12.64 35.61
N GLN A 97 -30.62 -11.60 36.19
CA GLN A 97 -31.09 -11.01 37.44
C GLN A 97 -32.43 -10.28 37.25
N LEU A 98 -32.58 -9.52 36.15
CA LEU A 98 -33.83 -8.85 35.78
C LEU A 98 -34.97 -9.86 35.61
N LYS A 99 -34.75 -10.98 34.91
CA LYS A 99 -35.75 -12.06 34.78
C LYS A 99 -36.17 -12.63 36.14
N LYS A 100 -35.23 -12.79 37.07
CA LYS A 100 -35.54 -13.26 38.44
C LYS A 100 -36.37 -12.25 39.23
N ASP A 101 -36.05 -10.97 39.13
CA ASP A 101 -36.77 -9.93 39.83
C ASP A 101 -38.16 -9.67 39.22
N LEU A 102 -38.28 -9.84 37.89
CA LEU A 102 -39.53 -9.86 37.15
C LEU A 102 -40.47 -10.96 37.65
N GLU A 103 -39.97 -12.18 37.84
CA GLU A 103 -40.79 -13.29 38.37
C GLU A 103 -41.29 -13.00 39.80
N LYS A 104 -40.44 -12.41 40.66
CA LYS A 104 -40.88 -11.97 42.00
C LYS A 104 -41.89 -10.84 41.91
N ALA A 105 -41.67 -9.87 41.03
CA ALA A 105 -42.55 -8.73 40.81
C ALA A 105 -43.91 -9.22 40.35
N LYS A 106 -43.99 -10.09 39.34
CA LYS A 106 -45.23 -10.75 38.86
C LYS A 106 -45.95 -11.50 39.97
N ALA A 107 -45.24 -12.27 40.80
CA ALA A 107 -45.86 -12.98 41.92
C ALA A 107 -46.43 -12.02 42.99
N ALA A 108 -45.75 -10.91 43.26
CA ALA A 108 -46.26 -9.87 44.16
C ALA A 108 -47.46 -9.13 43.53
N ALA A 109 -47.38 -8.86 42.23
CA ALA A 109 -48.42 -8.30 41.39
C ALA A 109 -49.71 -9.14 41.43
N GLU A 110 -49.61 -10.45 41.25
CA GLU A 110 -50.74 -11.38 41.30
C GLU A 110 -51.41 -11.38 42.69
N LYS A 111 -50.59 -11.38 43.76
CA LYS A 111 -51.12 -11.26 45.14
C LYS A 111 -51.85 -9.94 45.36
N GLN A 112 -51.30 -8.84 44.85
CA GLN A 112 -51.94 -7.52 44.88
C GLN A 112 -53.25 -7.53 44.09
N TYR A 113 -53.28 -8.13 42.90
CA TYR A 113 -54.47 -8.25 42.07
C TYR A 113 -55.58 -9.05 42.76
N GLU A 114 -55.27 -10.19 43.36
CA GLU A 114 -56.25 -10.97 44.11
C GLU A 114 -56.76 -10.24 45.37
N ALA A 115 -55.86 -9.55 46.10
CA ALA A 115 -56.27 -8.70 47.22
C ALA A 115 -57.19 -7.55 46.77
N MET A 116 -56.88 -6.93 45.63
CA MET A 116 -57.66 -5.85 45.03
C MET A 116 -59.02 -6.37 44.54
N LYS A 117 -59.10 -7.58 43.96
CA LYS A 117 -60.38 -8.22 43.61
C LYS A 117 -61.27 -8.42 44.82
N ILE A 118 -60.73 -8.93 45.93
CA ILE A 118 -61.47 -9.09 47.19
C ILE A 118 -61.95 -7.73 47.70
N ARG A 119 -61.11 -6.70 47.65
CA ARG A 119 -61.45 -5.34 48.09
C ARG A 119 -62.52 -4.69 47.21
N ILE A 120 -62.44 -4.83 45.88
CA ILE A 120 -63.44 -4.35 44.94
C ILE A 120 -64.77 -5.09 45.14
N ALA A 121 -64.74 -6.42 45.30
CA ALA A 121 -65.94 -7.22 45.59
C ALA A 121 -66.59 -6.76 46.89
N TYR A 122 -65.81 -6.59 47.96
CA TYR A 122 -66.31 -6.05 49.23
C TYR A 122 -66.90 -4.65 49.09
N MET A 123 -66.23 -3.75 48.36
CA MET A 123 -66.73 -2.40 48.08
C MET A 123 -68.00 -2.40 47.23
N TYR A 124 -68.18 -3.36 46.32
CA TYR A 124 -69.38 -3.45 45.50
C TYR A 124 -70.56 -4.04 46.29
N GLU A 125 -70.31 -5.12 47.03
CA GLU A 125 -71.31 -5.82 47.85
C GLU A 125 -71.74 -4.99 49.08
N ASN A 126 -70.82 -4.20 49.65
CA ASN A 126 -71.05 -3.47 50.90
C ASN A 126 -70.92 -1.95 50.74
N GLY A 127 -70.43 -1.39 49.64
CA GLY A 127 -70.03 0.03 49.58
C GLY A 127 -70.96 0.98 48.81
N GLY A 128 -71.76 0.52 47.85
CA GLY A 128 -72.62 1.43 47.05
C GLY A 128 -73.77 2.07 47.84
N THR A 129 -74.52 1.27 48.59
CA THR A 129 -75.51 1.74 49.56
C THR A 129 -74.86 2.16 50.87
N SER A 130 -73.83 1.44 51.35
CA SER A 130 -73.25 1.74 52.68
C SER A 130 -72.28 2.91 52.73
N ALA A 131 -71.62 3.37 51.65
CA ALA A 131 -70.77 4.57 51.72
C ALA A 131 -71.60 5.85 51.85
N LEU A 132 -72.68 5.96 51.06
CA LEU A 132 -73.63 7.07 51.18
C LEU A 132 -74.39 6.98 52.51
N GLU A 133 -74.80 5.79 52.95
CA GLU A 133 -75.45 5.56 54.25
C GLU A 133 -74.49 5.79 55.44
N MET A 134 -73.20 5.46 55.32
CA MET A 134 -72.14 5.72 56.30
C MET A 134 -71.83 7.22 56.40
N LEU A 135 -71.91 7.95 55.29
CA LEU A 135 -71.84 9.42 55.29
C LEU A 135 -73.10 10.03 55.92
N LEU A 136 -74.29 9.59 55.54
CA LEU A 136 -75.57 10.12 56.04
C LEU A 136 -75.86 9.74 57.50
N SER A 137 -75.22 8.70 58.03
CA SER A 137 -75.28 8.28 59.44
C SER A 137 -74.22 8.94 60.35
N ALA A 138 -73.53 9.98 59.85
CA ALA A 138 -72.58 10.73 60.66
C ALA A 138 -73.29 11.46 61.82
N GLU A 139 -72.70 11.41 63.02
CA GLU A 139 -73.32 11.98 64.23
C GLU A 139 -73.28 13.52 64.24
N ASN A 140 -72.30 14.10 63.54
CA ASN A 140 -72.09 15.54 63.42
C ASN A 140 -71.25 15.86 62.18
N PHE A 141 -71.12 17.15 61.87
CA PHE A 141 -70.40 17.60 60.68
C PHE A 141 -68.90 17.22 60.67
N ALA A 142 -68.24 17.18 61.83
CA ALA A 142 -66.84 16.77 61.90
C ALA A 142 -66.67 15.27 61.62
N ASP A 143 -67.56 14.43 62.14
CA ASP A 143 -67.62 13.00 61.83
C ASP A 143 -67.92 12.75 60.34
N PHE A 144 -68.84 13.52 59.76
CA PHE A 144 -69.13 13.47 58.32
C PHE A 144 -67.88 13.75 57.47
N LEU A 145 -67.15 14.83 57.78
CA LEU A 145 -65.92 15.19 57.06
C LEU A 145 -64.82 14.15 57.23
N ASN A 146 -64.67 13.58 58.44
CA ASN A 146 -63.70 12.51 58.68
C ASN A 146 -64.03 11.25 57.88
N ARG A 147 -65.31 10.84 57.82
CA ARG A 147 -65.75 9.69 57.01
C ARG A 147 -65.55 9.94 55.52
N ALA A 148 -65.91 11.13 55.03
CA ALA A 148 -65.69 11.52 53.63
C ALA A 148 -64.21 11.50 53.27
N ASN A 149 -63.35 12.05 54.12
CA ASN A 149 -61.91 12.05 53.92
C ASN A 149 -61.32 10.63 53.91
N ASN A 150 -61.78 9.73 54.79
CA ASN A 150 -61.34 8.33 54.80
C ASN A 150 -61.74 7.60 53.50
N ILE A 151 -62.96 7.81 53.00
CA ILE A 151 -63.44 7.20 51.74
C ILE A 151 -62.57 7.66 50.56
N ILE A 152 -62.24 8.95 50.49
CA ILE A 152 -61.36 9.52 49.45
C ILE A 152 -59.96 8.90 49.55
N GLN A 153 -59.36 8.85 50.74
CA GLN A 153 -58.02 8.28 50.94
C GLN A 153 -57.93 6.80 50.53
N ILE A 154 -58.98 6.01 50.82
CA ILE A 154 -59.08 4.61 50.40
C ILE A 154 -59.09 4.50 48.87
N SER A 155 -59.91 5.31 48.19
CA SER A 155 -59.98 5.33 46.73
C SER A 155 -58.65 5.76 46.09
N ASP A 156 -57.99 6.77 46.65
CA ASP A 156 -56.69 7.26 46.16
C ASP A 156 -55.59 6.20 46.34
N TYR A 157 -55.58 5.51 47.48
CA TYR A 157 -54.65 4.41 47.72
C TYR A 157 -54.83 3.29 46.69
N ASP A 158 -56.07 2.87 46.41
CA ASP A 158 -56.35 1.78 45.49
C ASP A 158 -55.97 2.15 44.04
N ARG A 159 -56.25 3.37 43.60
CA ARG A 159 -55.80 3.89 42.30
C ARG A 159 -54.27 3.93 42.19
N ASN A 160 -53.59 4.39 43.23
CA ASN A 160 -52.13 4.48 43.24
C ASN A 160 -51.46 3.09 43.21
N MET A 161 -52.05 2.07 43.85
CA MET A 161 -51.54 0.71 43.80
C MET A 161 -51.66 0.11 42.39
N LEU A 162 -52.79 0.35 41.70
CA LEU A 162 -52.99 -0.09 40.32
C LEU A 162 -52.02 0.60 39.35
N GLU A 163 -51.82 1.90 39.48
CA GLU A 163 -50.87 2.66 38.67
C GLU A 163 -49.42 2.18 38.87
N LYS A 164 -49.01 1.92 40.12
CA LYS A 164 -47.68 1.35 40.42
C LYS A 164 -47.46 -0.01 39.79
N TYR A 165 -48.50 -0.85 39.79
CA TYR A 165 -48.46 -2.16 39.14
C TYR A 165 -48.24 -2.03 37.63
N GLU A 166 -49.02 -1.18 36.96
CA GLU A 166 -48.94 -0.98 35.51
C GLU A 166 -47.56 -0.43 35.11
N ASN A 167 -47.06 0.57 35.83
CA ASN A 167 -45.74 1.16 35.58
C ASN A 167 -44.59 0.15 35.77
N LEU A 168 -44.69 -0.71 36.80
CA LEU A 168 -43.68 -1.74 37.05
C LEU A 168 -43.65 -2.77 35.91
N GLN A 169 -44.82 -3.22 35.43
CA GLN A 169 -44.87 -4.14 34.29
C GLN A 169 -44.31 -3.53 33.01
N ALA A 170 -44.63 -2.26 32.74
CA ALA A 170 -44.13 -1.55 31.57
C ALA A 170 -42.60 -1.39 31.62
N SER A 171 -42.05 -0.92 32.74
CA SER A 171 -40.61 -0.68 32.89
C SER A 171 -39.79 -1.96 32.80
N ILE A 172 -40.29 -3.07 33.36
CA ILE A 172 -39.59 -4.35 33.26
C ILE A 172 -39.54 -4.86 31.82
N LYS A 173 -40.67 -4.79 31.11
CA LYS A 173 -40.73 -5.22 29.71
C LYS A 173 -39.78 -4.41 28.82
N GLU A 174 -39.71 -3.11 29.06
CA GLU A 174 -38.78 -2.20 28.37
C GLU A 174 -37.32 -2.55 28.67
N GLN A 175 -36.97 -2.78 29.94
CA GLN A 175 -35.60 -3.14 30.33
C GLN A 175 -35.16 -4.51 29.80
N GLU A 176 -36.07 -5.50 29.79
CA GLU A 176 -35.79 -6.83 29.24
C GLU A 176 -35.55 -6.76 27.74
N GLN A 177 -36.42 -6.05 27.02
CA GLN A 177 -36.26 -5.84 25.58
C GLN A 177 -34.96 -5.10 25.26
N LYS A 178 -34.67 -4.01 25.98
CA LYS A 178 -33.44 -3.23 25.76
C LYS A 178 -32.18 -4.05 26.03
N ALA A 179 -32.16 -4.84 27.10
CA ALA A 179 -31.02 -5.71 27.41
C ALA A 179 -30.83 -6.83 26.37
N GLU A 180 -31.93 -7.42 25.86
CA GLU A 180 -31.88 -8.42 24.78
C GLU A 180 -31.38 -7.81 23.47
N GLU A 181 -31.83 -6.59 23.13
CA GLU A 181 -31.37 -5.84 21.94
C GLU A 181 -29.88 -5.45 22.06
N GLU A 182 -29.43 -4.93 23.21
CA GLU A 182 -28.02 -4.60 23.46
C GLU A 182 -27.14 -5.85 23.38
N ALA A 183 -27.54 -6.98 23.99
CA ALA A 183 -26.79 -8.23 23.91
C ALA A 183 -26.71 -8.78 22.48
N ALA A 184 -27.81 -8.70 21.70
CA ALA A 184 -27.81 -9.12 20.30
C ALA A 184 -26.93 -8.21 19.43
N SER A 185 -26.94 -6.90 19.68
CA SER A 185 -26.08 -5.93 19.01
C SER A 185 -24.61 -6.20 19.29
N ILE A 186 -24.23 -6.44 20.56
CA ILE A 186 -22.85 -6.78 20.93
C ILE A 186 -22.39 -8.06 20.22
N ASN A 187 -23.23 -9.11 20.20
CA ASN A 187 -22.91 -10.35 19.50
C ASN A 187 -22.71 -10.16 17.99
N THR A 188 -23.50 -9.28 17.37
CA THR A 188 -23.36 -8.93 15.95
C THR A 188 -22.03 -8.22 15.70
N LEU A 189 -21.70 -7.22 16.52
CA LEU A 189 -20.41 -6.51 16.45
C LEU A 189 -19.23 -7.46 16.66
N MET A 190 -19.32 -8.40 17.60
CA MET A 190 -18.28 -9.42 17.80
C MET A 190 -18.09 -10.29 16.55
N ALA A 191 -19.17 -10.71 15.90
CA ALA A 191 -19.11 -11.51 14.68
C ALA A 191 -18.46 -10.73 13.51
N GLU A 192 -18.87 -9.47 13.30
CA GLU A 192 -18.29 -8.58 12.29
C GLU A 192 -16.80 -8.35 12.52
N ARG A 193 -16.40 -8.04 13.76
CA ARG A 193 -15.00 -7.81 14.13
C ARG A 193 -14.15 -9.07 14.00
N SER A 194 -14.70 -10.24 14.35
CA SER A 194 -14.03 -11.54 14.16
C SER A 194 -13.84 -11.86 12.67
N SER A 195 -14.82 -11.56 11.82
CA SER A 195 -14.67 -11.67 10.37
C SER A 195 -13.57 -10.75 9.84
N LYS A 196 -13.53 -9.50 10.30
CA LYS A 196 -12.48 -8.54 9.91
C LYS A 196 -11.09 -8.99 10.40
N GLN A 197 -11.01 -9.59 11.59
CA GLN A 197 -9.77 -10.16 12.12
C GLN A 197 -9.24 -11.31 11.24
N GLN A 198 -10.11 -12.17 10.72
CA GLN A 198 -9.73 -13.23 9.79
C GLN A 198 -9.27 -12.68 8.43
N GLU A 199 -9.93 -11.63 7.94
CA GLU A 199 -9.54 -10.92 6.73
C GLU A 199 -8.13 -10.32 6.88
N VAL A 200 -7.88 -9.58 7.96
CA VAL A 200 -6.55 -9.02 8.29
C VAL A 200 -5.50 -10.13 8.39
N GLN A 201 -5.83 -11.27 9.01
CA GLN A 201 -4.91 -12.41 9.09
C GLN A 201 -4.55 -12.99 7.71
N THR A 202 -5.52 -13.00 6.79
CA THR A 202 -5.31 -13.44 5.40
C THR A 202 -4.38 -12.47 4.67
N LEU A 203 -4.61 -11.17 4.83
CA LEU A 203 -3.74 -10.12 4.28
C LEU A 203 -2.31 -10.24 4.83
N VAL A 204 -2.14 -10.44 6.15
CA VAL A 204 -0.83 -10.67 6.78
C VAL A 204 -0.09 -11.85 6.14
N SER A 205 -0.80 -12.94 5.84
CA SER A 205 -0.18 -14.10 5.17
C SER A 205 0.23 -13.76 3.74
N GLY A 206 -0.66 -13.12 2.97
CA GLY A 206 -0.37 -12.71 1.59
C GLY A 206 0.80 -11.74 1.50
N THR A 207 0.85 -10.74 2.37
CA THR A 207 1.97 -9.78 2.45
C THR A 207 3.28 -10.49 2.79
N LYS A 208 3.29 -11.46 3.71
CA LYS A 208 4.49 -12.26 4.01
C LYS A 208 4.96 -13.09 2.82
N ASP A 209 4.04 -13.66 2.06
CA ASP A 209 4.37 -14.42 0.85
C ASP A 209 4.96 -13.51 -0.25
N ASN A 210 4.42 -12.29 -0.41
CA ASN A 210 4.96 -11.29 -1.33
C ASN A 210 6.37 -10.84 -0.92
N ILE A 211 6.61 -10.56 0.37
CA ILE A 211 7.94 -10.24 0.89
C ILE A 211 8.92 -11.38 0.59
N ALA A 212 8.53 -12.64 0.84
CA ALA A 212 9.36 -13.79 0.54
C ALA A 212 9.68 -13.93 -0.96
N SER A 213 8.71 -13.62 -1.83
CA SER A 213 8.90 -13.57 -3.28
C SER A 213 9.94 -12.52 -3.67
N TYR A 214 9.84 -11.29 -3.15
CA TYR A 214 10.83 -10.23 -3.43
C TYR A 214 12.22 -10.59 -2.92
N VAL A 215 12.33 -11.16 -1.72
CA VAL A 215 13.62 -11.66 -1.20
C VAL A 215 14.24 -12.70 -2.13
N SER A 216 13.44 -13.61 -2.69
CA SER A 216 13.92 -14.60 -3.67
C SER A 216 14.35 -13.95 -4.98
N GLN A 217 13.62 -12.95 -5.47
CA GLN A 217 13.96 -12.23 -6.70
C GLN A 217 15.25 -11.42 -6.53
N ILE A 218 15.39 -10.68 -5.42
CA ILE A 218 16.61 -9.94 -5.08
C ILE A 218 17.81 -10.90 -5.04
N SER A 219 17.67 -12.07 -4.40
CA SER A 219 18.76 -13.05 -4.31
C SER A 219 19.17 -13.56 -5.70
N ALA A 220 18.20 -13.86 -6.58
CA ALA A 220 18.49 -14.29 -7.94
C ALA A 220 19.17 -13.20 -8.78
N THR A 221 18.68 -11.96 -8.70
CA THR A 221 19.28 -10.82 -9.39
C THR A 221 20.67 -10.46 -8.84
N GLN A 222 20.94 -10.70 -7.55
CA GLN A 222 22.27 -10.57 -6.97
C GLN A 222 23.24 -11.62 -7.53
N GLU A 223 22.80 -12.87 -7.71
CA GLU A 223 23.61 -13.90 -8.35
C GLU A 223 23.92 -13.56 -9.82
N GLU A 224 22.94 -13.02 -10.55
CA GLU A 224 23.11 -12.53 -11.93
C GLU A 224 24.10 -11.37 -12.00
N ALA A 225 23.96 -10.37 -11.12
CA ALA A 225 24.89 -9.24 -11.02
C ALA A 225 26.32 -9.73 -10.72
N GLN A 226 26.50 -10.72 -9.85
CA GLN A 226 27.81 -11.29 -9.55
C GLN A 226 28.41 -12.03 -10.75
N ALA A 227 27.58 -12.74 -11.53
CA ALA A 227 28.02 -13.40 -12.75
C ALA A 227 28.49 -12.38 -13.81
N LEU A 228 27.73 -11.29 -13.99
CA LEU A 228 28.10 -10.18 -14.88
C LEU A 228 29.41 -9.51 -14.46
N MET A 229 29.61 -9.26 -13.15
CA MET A 229 30.89 -8.74 -12.64
C MET A 229 32.08 -9.66 -12.96
N ASN A 230 31.89 -10.97 -12.88
CA ASN A 230 32.92 -11.94 -13.24
C ASN A 230 33.18 -11.96 -14.76
N GLN A 231 32.14 -11.78 -15.58
CA GLN A 231 32.26 -11.69 -17.03
C GLN A 231 33.03 -10.43 -17.45
N ILE A 232 32.68 -9.27 -16.88
CA ILE A 232 33.39 -8.00 -17.10
C ILE A 232 34.87 -8.16 -16.73
N SER A 233 35.16 -8.71 -15.54
CA SER A 233 36.53 -8.96 -15.11
C SER A 233 37.30 -9.89 -16.05
N SER A 234 36.63 -10.89 -16.64
CA SER A 234 37.24 -11.83 -17.59
C SER A 234 37.50 -11.16 -18.95
N ALA A 235 36.56 -10.32 -19.41
CA ALA A 235 36.70 -9.52 -20.61
C ALA A 235 37.86 -8.51 -20.49
N ASP A 236 37.97 -7.81 -19.36
CA ASP A 236 39.06 -6.87 -19.08
C ASP A 236 40.44 -7.54 -19.14
N ASN A 237 40.56 -8.72 -18.54
CA ASN A 237 41.80 -9.51 -18.62
C ASN A 237 42.12 -9.92 -20.07
N SER A 238 41.10 -10.29 -20.85
CA SER A 238 41.27 -10.72 -22.25
C SER A 238 41.68 -9.55 -23.15
N ILE A 239 41.02 -8.39 -22.99
CA ILE A 239 41.36 -7.15 -23.68
C ILE A 239 42.81 -6.75 -23.37
N ALA A 240 43.23 -6.80 -22.11
CA ALA A 240 44.60 -6.45 -21.72
C ALA A 240 45.66 -7.34 -22.40
N VAL A 241 45.41 -8.65 -22.52
CA VAL A 241 46.30 -9.58 -23.21
C VAL A 241 46.34 -9.31 -24.71
N LEU A 242 45.18 -9.10 -25.34
CA LEU A 242 45.11 -8.84 -26.78
C LEU A 242 45.74 -7.51 -27.17
N ILE A 243 45.63 -6.47 -26.34
CA ILE A 243 46.31 -5.19 -26.56
C ILE A 243 47.83 -5.39 -26.57
N GLN A 244 48.39 -6.17 -25.63
CA GLN A 244 49.82 -6.49 -25.63
C GLN A 244 50.24 -7.27 -26.88
N GLN A 245 49.41 -8.20 -27.34
CA GLN A 245 49.68 -8.96 -28.56
C GLN A 245 49.65 -8.07 -29.80
N ALA A 246 48.62 -7.23 -29.94
CA ALA A 246 48.49 -6.30 -31.06
C ALA A 246 49.66 -5.31 -31.13
N GLU A 247 50.13 -4.82 -29.97
CA GLU A 247 51.31 -3.94 -29.92
C GLU A 247 52.60 -4.66 -30.36
N ALA A 248 52.79 -5.92 -29.94
CA ALA A 248 53.93 -6.73 -30.37
C ALA A 248 53.89 -7.07 -31.87
N GLU A 249 52.71 -7.38 -32.42
CA GLU A 249 52.51 -7.62 -33.85
C GLU A 249 52.83 -6.37 -34.67
N ARG A 250 52.34 -5.19 -34.25
CA ARG A 250 52.65 -3.91 -34.89
C ARG A 250 54.15 -3.61 -34.89
N GLN A 251 54.83 -3.80 -33.76
CA GLN A 251 56.28 -3.62 -33.68
C GLN A 251 57.04 -4.57 -34.61
N ALA A 252 56.58 -5.82 -34.74
CA ALA A 252 57.18 -6.80 -35.65
C ALA A 252 56.96 -6.45 -37.13
N GLU A 253 55.76 -5.99 -37.50
CA GLU A 253 55.46 -5.51 -38.85
C GLU A 253 56.27 -4.25 -39.20
N GLU A 254 56.35 -3.26 -38.30
CA GLU A 254 57.19 -2.07 -38.51
C GLU A 254 58.67 -2.43 -38.69
N ALA A 255 59.19 -3.37 -37.91
CA ALA A 255 60.56 -3.87 -38.06
C ALA A 255 60.78 -4.61 -39.39
N ALA A 256 59.81 -5.42 -39.84
CA ALA A 256 59.88 -6.13 -41.11
C ALA A 256 59.79 -5.16 -42.31
N ALA A 257 58.90 -4.17 -42.24
CA ALA A 257 58.78 -3.13 -43.26
C ALA A 257 60.06 -2.27 -43.36
N ALA A 258 60.68 -1.92 -42.22
CA ALA A 258 61.95 -1.21 -42.18
C ALA A 258 63.10 -2.04 -42.80
N GLN A 259 63.12 -3.37 -42.58
CA GLN A 259 64.10 -4.25 -43.22
C GLN A 259 63.90 -4.35 -44.74
N GLN A 260 62.65 -4.47 -45.21
CA GLN A 260 62.34 -4.51 -46.65
C GLN A 260 62.70 -3.19 -47.34
N ALA A 261 62.38 -2.05 -46.73
CA ALA A 261 62.75 -0.73 -47.26
C ALA A 261 64.28 -0.57 -47.36
N ALA A 262 65.04 -1.05 -46.36
CA ALA A 262 66.51 -1.02 -46.40
C ALA A 262 67.11 -1.97 -47.46
N GLU A 263 66.47 -3.10 -47.74
CA GLU A 263 66.88 -4.01 -48.82
C GLU A 263 66.61 -3.44 -50.21
N GLU A 264 65.47 -2.76 -50.42
CA GLU A 264 65.15 -2.06 -51.68
C GLU A 264 66.10 -0.88 -51.96
N GLU A 265 66.43 -0.08 -50.94
CA GLU A 265 67.38 1.03 -51.04
C GLU A 265 68.82 0.55 -51.36
N SER A 266 69.17 -0.69 -50.96
CA SER A 266 70.46 -1.31 -51.28
C SER A 266 70.55 -1.88 -52.71
N GLN A 267 69.42 -2.16 -53.37
CA GLN A 267 69.36 -2.64 -54.75
C GLN A 267 69.35 -1.48 -55.75
N GLU A 268 68.75 -0.33 -55.41
CA GLU A 268 68.79 0.90 -56.23
C GLU A 268 70.18 1.55 -56.25
N SER A 269 71.04 1.32 -55.25
CA SER A 269 72.42 1.82 -55.23
C SER A 269 73.40 1.06 -56.17
N SER A 270 72.93 0.15 -57.03
CA SER A 270 73.78 -0.65 -57.92
C SER A 270 73.68 -0.29 -59.43
N GLU A 271 72.84 0.67 -59.81
CA GLU A 271 72.77 1.22 -61.15
C GLU A 271 72.72 2.76 -61.12
N GLU A 272 73.86 3.42 -60.90
CA GLU A 272 74.31 4.60 -61.66
C GLU A 272 75.64 5.13 -61.09
N ASP A 273 76.71 4.92 -61.86
CA ASP A 273 78.03 5.55 -61.70
C ASP A 273 78.19 6.59 -62.83
N TYR A 274 78.95 7.64 -62.49
CA TYR A 274 79.52 8.74 -63.29
C TYR A 274 78.71 10.05 -63.48
N GLY A 275 79.20 11.15 -62.86
CA GLY A 275 79.12 12.48 -63.48
C GLY A 275 79.16 13.74 -62.60
N TYR A 276 80.28 14.00 -61.91
CA TYR A 276 80.72 15.29 -61.32
C TYR A 276 80.58 16.47 -62.36
N ASP A 277 80.11 17.71 -62.11
CA ASP A 277 80.63 18.87 -61.31
C ASP A 277 79.97 20.19 -61.88
N PRO A 278 80.26 21.45 -61.47
CA PRO A 278 80.12 22.17 -60.19
C PRO A 278 79.28 23.49 -60.25
N GLU A 279 79.13 24.13 -59.07
CA GLU A 279 79.06 25.58 -58.77
C GLU A 279 77.74 26.39 -58.76
N GLU A 280 77.54 26.99 -57.56
CA GLU A 280 76.95 28.30 -57.17
C GLU A 280 75.46 28.57 -57.51
N ASP A 281 74.63 29.13 -56.64
CA ASP A 281 74.84 30.33 -55.84
C ASP A 281 73.75 30.48 -54.75
N THR A 282 74.18 30.98 -53.59
CA THR A 282 73.52 31.76 -52.51
C THR A 282 71.98 31.71 -52.30
N THR A 283 71.46 31.62 -51.06
CA THR A 283 71.43 32.71 -50.05
C THR A 283 70.73 32.23 -48.75
N ASP A 284 71.19 32.78 -47.62
CA ASP A 284 70.58 32.91 -46.27
C ASP A 284 69.98 31.67 -45.56
N SER A 285 70.57 31.08 -44.52
CA SER A 285 70.98 31.55 -43.18
C SER A 285 69.90 32.01 -42.18
N SER A 286 70.08 31.47 -40.97
CA SER A 286 69.54 31.84 -39.64
C SER A 286 68.17 31.25 -39.27
N SER A 287 68.16 30.21 -38.43
CA SER A 287 68.24 30.22 -36.93
C SER A 287 66.85 30.38 -36.32
N SER A 288 66.30 29.33 -35.71
CA SER A 288 66.49 28.96 -34.30
C SER A 288 65.50 29.64 -33.37
N SER A 289 64.97 28.81 -32.47
CA SER A 289 64.37 29.16 -31.17
C SER A 289 62.94 29.69 -31.26
N THR A 290 62.02 29.47 -30.33
CA THR A 290 61.92 28.69 -29.09
C THR A 290 60.54 29.06 -28.54
N SER A 291 59.87 28.10 -27.89
CA SER A 291 59.08 28.29 -26.66
C SER A 291 57.78 29.12 -26.68
N SER A 292 56.79 28.45 -26.07
CA SER A 292 55.83 28.96 -25.09
C SER A 292 54.41 29.32 -25.51
N ASP A 293 53.52 28.91 -24.59
CA ASP A 293 52.16 29.35 -24.27
C ASP A 293 51.05 28.76 -25.15
N VAL A 294 50.29 27.77 -24.66
CA VAL A 294 49.27 27.86 -23.58
C VAL A 294 48.27 28.96 -23.89
N VAL A 295 47.12 28.55 -24.43
CA VAL A 295 45.88 29.30 -24.30
C VAL A 295 44.81 28.31 -23.84
N VAL A 296 44.57 28.38 -22.54
CA VAL A 296 43.40 27.89 -21.83
C VAL A 296 42.21 28.72 -22.30
N GLU A 297 41.15 28.09 -22.82
CA GLU A 297 39.86 28.77 -22.88
C GLU A 297 39.22 28.69 -21.50
N GLU A 298 39.16 29.85 -20.86
CA GLU A 298 38.48 30.11 -19.61
C GLU A 298 36.97 30.02 -19.81
N VAL A 299 36.33 29.26 -18.92
CA VAL A 299 34.89 29.31 -18.68
C VAL A 299 34.69 30.38 -17.60
N GLU A 300 34.02 31.47 -17.94
CA GLU A 300 33.64 32.50 -16.97
C GLU A 300 32.47 32.00 -16.11
N GLU A 301 32.65 32.09 -14.80
CA GLU A 301 31.58 31.97 -13.80
C GLU A 301 30.89 33.32 -13.59
N GLU A 302 29.56 33.30 -13.54
CA GLU A 302 28.74 34.35 -12.95
C GLU A 302 27.90 33.72 -11.82
N SER A 303 28.22 34.17 -10.61
CA SER A 303 27.62 33.86 -9.33
C SER A 303 26.30 34.58 -9.10
N TYR A 304 25.25 33.93 -8.59
CA TYR A 304 24.23 34.58 -7.74
C TYR A 304 23.65 33.58 -6.72
N GLU A 305 24.10 33.78 -5.48
CA GLU A 305 23.47 33.62 -4.16
C GLU A 305 22.48 32.47 -3.83
N GLU A 306 22.80 31.78 -2.72
CA GLU A 306 21.83 31.19 -1.78
C GLU A 306 20.72 32.19 -1.37
N PRO A 307 19.58 31.69 -0.85
CA PRO A 307 19.46 31.93 0.59
C PRO A 307 18.92 30.74 1.41
N SER A 308 19.64 30.53 2.53
CA SER A 308 19.15 30.42 3.91
C SER A 308 18.29 29.22 4.32
N GLN A 309 18.92 28.41 5.18
CA GLN A 309 18.31 27.76 6.33
C GLN A 309 17.41 28.72 7.13
N GLU A 310 16.19 28.28 7.43
CA GLU A 310 15.38 28.78 8.54
C GLU A 310 14.97 27.57 9.40
N THR A 311 15.42 27.59 10.65
CA THR A 311 15.21 26.54 11.67
C THR A 311 14.28 27.08 12.74
N TYR A 312 12.98 26.79 12.67
CA TYR A 312 12.02 26.98 13.77
C TYR A 312 10.70 26.30 13.37
N THR A 313 9.86 25.73 14.22
CA THR A 313 9.86 25.39 15.64
C THR A 313 8.69 24.43 15.78
N GLU A 314 8.76 23.53 16.75
CA GLU A 314 7.62 22.72 17.20
C GLU A 314 6.45 23.64 17.61
N GLU A 315 5.32 23.51 16.92
CA GLU A 315 4.02 23.96 17.43
C GLU A 315 3.01 22.82 17.31
N GLU A 316 2.80 22.18 18.46
CA GLU A 316 1.59 21.48 18.85
C GLU A 316 0.36 22.35 18.51
N ALA A 317 -0.40 21.97 17.48
CA ALA A 317 -1.71 22.53 17.21
C ALA A 317 -2.75 21.42 17.30
N SER A 318 -3.46 21.46 18.43
CA SER A 318 -4.71 20.78 18.75
C SER A 318 -5.65 20.67 17.55
N VAL A 319 -5.98 19.43 17.18
CA VAL A 319 -7.10 19.14 16.29
C VAL A 319 -8.39 19.40 17.07
N GLU A 320 -9.01 20.55 16.83
CA GLU A 320 -10.39 20.76 17.18
C GLU A 320 -11.28 19.96 16.22
N ASP A 321 -11.98 19.01 16.83
CA ASP A 321 -13.14 18.31 16.32
C ASP A 321 -14.20 19.32 15.84
N THR A 322 -14.35 19.44 14.52
CA THR A 322 -15.57 19.98 13.92
C THR A 322 -16.12 18.95 12.94
N GLY A 323 -16.83 17.97 13.50
CA GLY A 323 -17.70 17.10 12.74
C GLY A 323 -18.64 17.88 11.83
N SER A 324 -18.60 17.53 10.54
CA SER A 324 -19.67 17.78 9.60
C SER A 324 -20.03 16.47 8.92
N SER A 325 -21.06 15.84 9.49
CA SER A 325 -21.70 14.62 9.02
C SER A 325 -22.31 14.83 7.63
N SER A 326 -21.52 14.68 6.57
CA SER A 326 -22.00 14.11 5.32
C SER A 326 -21.71 12.62 5.37
N GLY A 327 -22.69 11.76 5.09
CA GLY A 327 -22.54 10.29 5.14
C GLY A 327 -21.64 9.71 4.04
N GLN A 328 -20.59 10.42 3.63
CA GLN A 328 -19.73 10.13 2.48
C GLN A 328 -18.27 9.82 2.88
N GLY A 329 -17.91 9.87 4.17
CA GLY A 329 -16.56 9.59 4.66
C GLY A 329 -15.66 10.83 4.76
N THR A 330 -14.38 10.63 5.09
CA THR A 330 -13.36 11.68 5.21
C THR A 330 -12.91 12.14 3.82
N TYR A 331 -13.07 13.42 3.50
CA TYR A 331 -12.65 13.96 2.21
C TYR A 331 -11.12 13.97 2.08
N LEU A 332 -10.59 13.28 1.05
CA LEU A 332 -9.15 13.22 0.78
C LEU A 332 -8.69 14.28 -0.23
N GLY A 333 -9.59 14.78 -1.08
CA GLY A 333 -9.27 15.76 -2.12
C GLY A 333 -9.89 15.42 -3.47
N ASN A 334 -9.55 16.23 -4.49
CA ASN A 334 -9.87 15.97 -5.88
C ASN A 334 -8.66 15.32 -6.57
N PHE A 335 -8.83 14.08 -7.03
CA PHE A 335 -7.76 13.27 -7.63
C PHE A 335 -7.95 13.13 -9.13
N THR A 336 -6.84 12.94 -9.85
CA THR A 336 -6.86 12.50 -11.23
C THR A 336 -7.10 11.00 -11.27
N LEU A 337 -8.16 10.57 -11.95
CA LEU A 337 -8.44 9.16 -12.16
C LEU A 337 -7.85 8.71 -13.48
N THR A 338 -7.07 7.64 -13.40
CA THR A 338 -6.49 6.91 -14.52
C THR A 338 -6.97 5.47 -14.46
N ALA A 339 -6.71 4.68 -15.51
CA ALA A 339 -7.17 3.31 -15.57
C ALA A 339 -6.07 2.37 -16.03
N TYR A 340 -6.09 1.15 -15.50
CA TYR A 340 -5.13 0.12 -15.86
C TYR A 340 -5.79 -1.25 -15.96
N CYS A 341 -5.11 -2.18 -16.63
CA CYS A 341 -5.44 -3.59 -16.64
C CYS A 341 -4.23 -4.43 -16.30
N ASN A 342 -4.48 -5.69 -15.94
CA ASN A 342 -3.46 -6.73 -15.72
C ASN A 342 -2.57 -7.02 -16.95
N CYS A 343 -2.90 -6.49 -18.12
CA CYS A 343 -2.17 -6.66 -19.36
C CYS A 343 -0.70 -6.18 -19.27
N ALA A 344 0.20 -6.85 -20.00
CA ALA A 344 1.63 -6.52 -19.99
C ALA A 344 1.95 -5.07 -20.44
N GLN A 345 1.07 -4.43 -21.22
CA GLN A 345 1.25 -3.04 -21.63
C GLN A 345 1.01 -2.03 -20.50
N CYS A 346 0.13 -2.34 -19.54
CA CYS A 346 -0.15 -1.45 -18.41
C CYS A 346 0.70 -1.80 -17.19
N CYS A 347 1.01 -3.08 -16.96
CA CYS A 347 1.71 -3.54 -15.76
C CYS A 347 3.13 -4.09 -16.00
N GLY A 348 3.66 -4.02 -17.23
CA GLY A 348 4.96 -4.59 -17.61
C GLY A 348 5.02 -6.12 -17.70
N THR A 349 4.13 -6.84 -17.00
CA THR A 349 3.96 -8.30 -17.07
C THR A 349 2.48 -8.66 -16.96
N ALA A 350 2.02 -9.67 -17.72
CA ALA A 350 0.63 -10.11 -17.68
C ALA A 350 0.38 -11.12 -16.55
N GLY A 351 -0.73 -10.97 -15.83
CA GLY A 351 -1.22 -11.98 -14.89
C GLY A 351 -0.89 -11.74 -13.41
N ASN A 352 -0.41 -10.56 -13.04
CA ASN A 352 0.04 -10.29 -11.66
C ASN A 352 -1.13 -10.10 -10.67
N LEU A 353 -0.89 -10.52 -9.42
CA LEU A 353 -1.68 -10.09 -8.26
C LEU A 353 -1.41 -8.61 -7.98
N THR A 354 -2.33 -7.96 -7.29
CA THR A 354 -2.11 -6.60 -6.75
C THR A 354 -0.97 -6.60 -5.74
N ALA A 355 -0.43 -5.44 -5.40
CA ALA A 355 0.57 -5.30 -4.33
C ALA A 355 0.10 -5.84 -2.96
N SER A 356 -1.21 -5.77 -2.67
CA SER A 356 -1.83 -6.38 -1.49
C SER A 356 -1.93 -7.92 -1.56
N GLY A 357 -1.66 -8.52 -2.72
CA GLY A 357 -1.70 -9.96 -2.95
C GLY A 357 -3.09 -10.50 -3.34
N THR A 358 -4.05 -9.64 -3.65
CA THR A 358 -5.39 -10.05 -4.13
C THR A 358 -5.44 -10.12 -5.66
N VAL A 359 -6.43 -10.83 -6.20
CA VAL A 359 -6.67 -10.81 -7.65
C VAL A 359 -7.43 -9.52 -7.97
N PRO A 360 -6.88 -8.63 -8.80
CA PRO A 360 -7.52 -7.36 -9.10
C PRO A 360 -8.87 -7.59 -9.81
N THR A 361 -9.90 -6.87 -9.40
CA THR A 361 -11.27 -7.01 -9.91
C THR A 361 -11.86 -5.67 -10.29
N SER A 362 -12.44 -5.58 -11.50
CA SER A 362 -13.08 -4.35 -11.98
C SER A 362 -14.22 -3.90 -11.07
N GLY A 363 -14.29 -2.60 -10.78
CA GLY A 363 -15.28 -2.03 -9.87
C GLY A 363 -15.00 -2.25 -8.37
N HIS A 364 -13.85 -2.84 -8.03
CA HIS A 364 -13.41 -3.06 -6.65
C HIS A 364 -11.98 -2.54 -6.44
N THR A 365 -11.03 -2.95 -7.27
CA THR A 365 -9.60 -2.67 -7.06
C THR A 365 -9.18 -1.30 -7.57
N VAL A 366 -8.42 -0.56 -6.75
CA VAL A 366 -7.68 0.65 -7.18
C VAL A 366 -6.23 0.62 -6.73
N ALA A 367 -5.37 1.32 -7.46
CA ALA A 367 -3.98 1.57 -7.09
C ALA A 367 -3.81 3.04 -6.67
N MET A 368 -3.22 3.27 -5.49
CA MET A 368 -3.02 4.62 -4.96
C MET A 368 -1.82 4.65 -4.02
N ALA A 369 -0.88 5.58 -4.23
CA ALA A 369 0.24 5.78 -3.32
C ALA A 369 -0.15 6.62 -2.10
N GLY A 370 0.44 6.32 -0.95
CA GLY A 370 0.28 7.10 0.29
C GLY A 370 -1.02 6.82 1.07
N VAL A 371 -1.79 5.80 0.67
CA VAL A 371 -2.98 5.33 1.38
C VAL A 371 -2.82 3.84 1.69
N PRO A 372 -3.04 3.38 2.94
CA PRO A 372 -2.86 1.97 3.30
C PRO A 372 -3.74 1.03 2.47
N PHE A 373 -3.24 -0.15 2.10
CA PHE A 373 -4.08 -1.14 1.42
C PHE A 373 -5.23 -1.61 2.33
N GLY A 374 -6.38 -1.91 1.73
CA GLY A 374 -7.64 -2.21 2.40
C GLY A 374 -8.49 -0.96 2.69
N THR A 375 -7.95 0.24 2.49
CA THR A 375 -8.72 1.49 2.61
C THR A 375 -9.83 1.51 1.59
N GLN A 376 -11.06 1.80 2.04
CA GLN A 376 -12.21 1.96 1.16
C GLN A 376 -12.34 3.41 0.71
N LEU A 377 -12.41 3.62 -0.60
CA LEU A 377 -12.53 4.92 -1.24
C LEU A 377 -13.87 5.02 -1.95
N LEU A 378 -14.64 6.06 -1.64
CA LEU A 378 -15.83 6.43 -2.39
C LEU A 378 -15.43 7.38 -3.52
N ILE A 379 -15.58 6.92 -4.76
CA ILE A 379 -15.24 7.66 -5.98
C ILE A 379 -16.44 7.60 -6.92
N ASN A 380 -17.01 8.76 -7.26
CA ASN A 380 -18.19 8.87 -8.14
C ASN A 380 -19.38 7.96 -7.73
N GLY A 381 -19.53 7.68 -6.43
CA GLY A 381 -20.61 6.84 -5.89
C GLY A 381 -20.32 5.34 -5.86
N THR A 382 -19.15 4.91 -6.35
CA THR A 382 -18.67 3.52 -6.25
C THR A 382 -17.65 3.41 -5.12
N VAL A 383 -17.74 2.34 -4.33
CA VAL A 383 -16.75 2.02 -3.30
C VAL A 383 -15.68 1.11 -3.89
N TYR A 384 -14.45 1.58 -3.86
CA TYR A 384 -13.26 0.85 -4.25
C TYR A 384 -12.41 0.52 -3.02
N THR A 385 -11.56 -0.49 -3.13
CA THR A 385 -10.57 -0.87 -2.12
C THR A 385 -9.18 -0.64 -2.70
N VAL A 386 -8.35 0.11 -1.96
CA VAL A 386 -6.93 0.29 -2.31
C VAL A 386 -6.24 -1.05 -2.11
N GLU A 387 -5.82 -1.68 -3.20
CA GLU A 387 -5.20 -3.01 -3.16
C GLU A 387 -3.87 -3.04 -3.93
N ASP A 388 -3.58 -2.02 -4.72
CA ASP A 388 -2.37 -1.98 -5.55
C ASP A 388 -1.58 -0.67 -5.37
N LEU A 389 -0.30 -0.68 -5.76
CA LEU A 389 0.57 0.50 -5.68
C LEU A 389 0.34 1.41 -6.88
N GLY A 390 -0.09 2.64 -6.61
CA GLY A 390 -0.36 3.64 -7.62
C GLY A 390 0.81 4.59 -7.86
N THR A 391 0.59 5.52 -8.79
CA THR A 391 1.49 6.65 -9.03
C THR A 391 1.48 7.65 -7.85
N PRO A 392 2.49 8.56 -7.74
CA PRO A 392 2.60 9.51 -6.63
C PRO A 392 1.33 10.31 -6.34
N TYR A 393 1.19 10.79 -5.08
CA TYR A 393 -0.02 11.44 -4.55
C TYR A 393 -0.66 12.45 -5.52
N GLY A 394 -1.98 12.32 -5.73
CA GLY A 394 -2.77 13.12 -6.68
C GLY A 394 -3.39 12.30 -7.81
N HIS A 395 -3.04 11.02 -7.91
CA HIS A 395 -3.59 10.06 -8.86
C HIS A 395 -4.24 8.86 -8.18
N VAL A 396 -5.29 8.31 -8.80
CA VAL A 396 -5.91 7.03 -8.44
C VAL A 396 -6.10 6.21 -9.72
N ASP A 397 -5.44 5.06 -9.80
CA ASP A 397 -5.52 4.15 -10.94
C ASP A 397 -6.64 3.13 -10.70
N ILE A 398 -7.71 3.17 -11.49
CA ILE A 398 -8.84 2.24 -11.39
C ILE A 398 -8.59 1.00 -12.24
N TYR A 399 -8.74 -0.18 -11.64
CA TYR A 399 -8.56 -1.43 -12.35
C TYR A 399 -9.78 -1.77 -13.23
N PHE A 400 -9.50 -2.25 -14.44
CA PHE A 400 -10.48 -2.83 -15.36
C PHE A 400 -10.04 -4.22 -15.84
N ASP A 401 -11.02 -5.10 -16.09
CA ASP A 401 -10.77 -6.48 -16.50
C ASP A 401 -10.18 -6.59 -17.92
N SER A 402 -10.34 -5.55 -18.74
CA SER A 402 -9.82 -5.51 -20.10
C SER A 402 -9.11 -4.22 -20.47
N HIS A 403 -8.13 -4.32 -21.37
CA HIS A 403 -7.39 -3.17 -21.88
C HIS A 403 -8.27 -2.18 -22.64
N ALA A 404 -9.27 -2.68 -23.38
CA ALA A 404 -10.20 -1.83 -24.11
C ALA A 404 -11.04 -0.95 -23.16
N GLU A 405 -11.48 -1.51 -22.03
CA GLU A 405 -12.25 -0.77 -21.01
C GLU A 405 -11.38 0.27 -20.32
N ALA A 406 -10.17 -0.11 -19.89
CA ALA A 406 -9.21 0.82 -19.29
C ALA A 406 -8.91 2.01 -20.23
N LEU A 407 -8.71 1.74 -21.52
CA LEU A 407 -8.42 2.78 -22.50
C LEU A 407 -9.65 3.66 -22.81
N SER A 408 -10.85 3.09 -22.72
CA SER A 408 -12.11 3.84 -22.90
C SER A 408 -12.46 4.74 -21.72
N PHE A 409 -11.97 4.42 -20.51
CA PHE A 409 -12.22 5.20 -19.30
C PHE A 409 -11.62 6.61 -19.40
N GLY A 410 -10.45 6.72 -20.02
CA GLY A 410 -9.74 7.99 -20.23
C GLY A 410 -9.23 8.60 -18.92
N LEU A 411 -8.82 9.87 -18.99
CA LEU A 411 -8.38 10.64 -17.83
C LEU A 411 -9.56 11.45 -17.29
N GLN A 412 -9.86 11.28 -16.01
CA GLN A 412 -10.96 11.98 -15.34
C GLN A 412 -10.47 12.66 -14.06
N SER A 413 -11.31 13.46 -13.43
CA SER A 413 -11.07 13.95 -12.08
C SER A 413 -12.31 13.72 -11.22
N ALA A 414 -12.10 13.33 -9.98
CA ALA A 414 -13.18 13.11 -9.03
C ALA A 414 -12.76 13.47 -7.61
N GLU A 415 -13.75 13.88 -6.83
CA GLU A 415 -13.64 13.94 -5.38
C GLU A 415 -13.55 12.53 -4.80
N VAL A 416 -12.55 12.31 -3.94
CA VAL A 416 -12.30 11.02 -3.29
C VAL A 416 -12.53 11.17 -1.80
N TYR A 417 -13.28 10.24 -1.23
CA TYR A 417 -13.55 10.19 0.21
C TYR A 417 -13.11 8.83 0.76
N GLN A 418 -12.47 8.81 1.92
CA GLN A 418 -12.12 7.62 2.69
C GLN A 418 -13.28 7.24 3.62
N LEU A 419 -13.76 6.00 3.51
CA LEU A 419 -14.87 5.50 4.32
C LEU A 419 -14.45 4.96 5.69
#